data_AF-A0A855EKN6-F1
#
_entry.id   AF-A0A855EKN6-F1
#
_cell.length_a   1.000
_cell.length_b   1.000
_cell.length_c   1.000
_cell.angle_alpha   90.00
_cell.angle_beta   90.00
_cell.angle_gamma   90.00
#
_symmetry.space_group_name_H-M   'P 1'
#
loop_
_entity.id
_entity.type
_entity.pdbx_description
1 polymer ?
#
loop_
_entity_poly.entity_id
_entity_poly.type
_entity_poly.pdbx_seq_one_letter_code
_entity_poly.pdbx_strand_id
1 'polypeptide(L)'
;MAHKHSCPCCCQYEFPGKESYEIRPVFNWEDDPVQAEEPDYKGGANVLSLNEAREHSGKAERYVSSALMDLIRERMAGLNSALPFAC
;
A
#
# COMPACT_ATOMS: atom_id res chain seq x y z
N MET A 1 -26.26 -4.44 -2.93
CA MET A 1 -25.56 -3.29 -3.56
C MET A 1 -24.16 -3.28 -2.99
N ALA A 2 -23.14 -3.40 -3.81
CA ALA A 2 -21.77 -3.26 -3.31
C ALA A 2 -21.58 -1.80 -2.87
N HIS A 3 -21.33 -1.58 -1.58
CA HIS A 3 -21.11 -0.23 -1.06
C HIS A 3 -19.65 0.13 -1.30
N LYS A 4 -19.44 1.15 -2.14
CA LYS A 4 -18.11 1.74 -2.32
C LYS A 4 -17.59 2.29 -0.99
N HIS A 5 -16.28 2.21 -0.79
CA HIS A 5 -15.64 2.72 0.40
C HIS A 5 -14.22 3.19 0.12
N SER A 6 -13.76 4.13 0.94
CA SER A 6 -12.39 4.65 0.84
C SER A 6 -11.39 3.65 1.39
N CYS A 7 -10.19 3.64 0.80
CA CYS A 7 -9.07 2.82 1.23
C CYS A 7 -8.75 3.10 2.71
N PRO A 8 -8.77 2.08 3.58
CA PRO A 8 -8.62 2.27 5.03
C PRO A 8 -7.17 2.60 5.45
N CYS A 9 -6.22 2.48 4.54
CA CYS A 9 -4.81 2.78 4.74
C CYS A 9 -4.50 4.27 4.51
N CYS A 10 -4.97 4.86 3.40
CA CYS A 10 -4.56 6.21 2.97
C CYS A 10 -5.71 7.17 2.65
N CYS A 11 -6.96 6.71 2.62
CA CYS A 11 -8.15 7.49 2.28
C CYS A 11 -8.15 8.17 0.89
N GLN A 12 -7.19 7.89 0.01
CA GLN A 12 -7.01 8.56 -1.29
C GLN A 12 -7.53 7.74 -2.49
N TYR A 13 -8.23 6.63 -2.24
CA TYR A 13 -8.76 5.76 -3.28
C TYR A 13 -10.07 5.15 -2.84
N GLU A 14 -10.97 4.94 -3.78
CA GLU A 14 -12.30 4.37 -3.54
C GLU A 14 -12.36 3.00 -4.19
N PHE A 15 -12.60 1.98 -3.37
CA PHE A 15 -12.90 0.64 -3.86
C PHE A 15 -14.34 0.59 -4.37
N PRO A 16 -14.62 -0.18 -5.44
CA PRO A 16 -15.94 -0.27 -6.06
C PRO A 16 -16.95 -1.03 -5.19
N GLY A 17 -16.49 -1.72 -4.14
CA GLY A 17 -17.34 -2.48 -3.26
C GLY A 17 -16.57 -3.19 -2.14
N LYS A 18 -17.24 -3.39 -1.00
CA LYS A 18 -16.79 -4.35 0.02
C LYS A 18 -16.61 -5.75 -0.57
N GLU A 19 -15.59 -6.47 -0.11
CA GLU A 19 -15.23 -7.82 -0.57
C GLU A 19 -14.81 -7.88 -2.05
N SER A 20 -14.37 -6.75 -2.61
CA SER A 20 -13.85 -6.71 -3.97
C SER A 20 -12.50 -7.42 -4.10
N TYR A 21 -11.74 -7.52 -2.99
CA TYR A 21 -10.33 -7.90 -2.98
C TYR A 21 -9.51 -7.13 -4.01
N GLU A 22 -9.95 -5.91 -4.36
CA GLU A 22 -9.28 -5.11 -5.37
C GLU A 22 -7.97 -4.57 -4.81
N ILE A 23 -6.94 -4.58 -5.65
CA ILE A 23 -5.61 -4.11 -5.31
C ILE A 23 -5.45 -2.68 -5.81
N ARG A 24 -5.12 -1.76 -4.91
CA ARG A 24 -4.85 -0.36 -5.27
C ARG A 24 -3.61 -0.25 -6.16
N PRO A 25 -3.66 0.41 -7.33
CA PRO A 25 -2.55 0.42 -8.29
C PRO A 25 -1.28 1.16 -7.83
N VAL A 26 -1.38 2.10 -6.87
CA VAL A 26 -0.24 2.95 -6.46
C VAL A 26 0.55 2.36 -5.28
N PHE A 27 -0.15 1.74 -4.32
CA PHE A 27 0.46 1.21 -3.09
C PHE A 27 0.37 -0.32 -2.98
N ASN A 28 -0.24 -0.97 -3.98
CA ASN A 28 -0.44 -2.41 -4.05
C ASN A 28 -1.11 -3.00 -2.79
N TRP A 29 -2.00 -2.23 -2.17
CA TRP A 29 -2.79 -2.64 -1.01
C TRP A 29 -4.08 -3.32 -1.48
N GLU A 30 -4.32 -4.54 -1.04
CA GLU A 30 -5.55 -5.29 -1.30
C GLU A 30 -6.66 -4.88 -0.32
N ASP A 31 -7.88 -4.72 -0.82
CA ASP A 31 -9.09 -4.53 -0.03
C ASP A 31 -9.49 -5.82 0.70
N ASP A 32 -8.69 -6.20 1.70
CA ASP A 32 -8.85 -7.42 2.47
C ASP A 32 -9.86 -7.21 3.62
N PRO A 33 -11.02 -7.91 3.62
CA PRO A 33 -12.02 -7.80 4.68
C PRO A 33 -11.51 -8.33 6.03
N VAL A 34 -10.60 -9.30 6.05
CA VAL A 34 -10.00 -9.83 7.30
C VAL A 34 -9.18 -8.74 7.96
N GLN A 35 -8.31 -8.06 7.22
CA GLN A 35 -7.53 -6.95 7.77
C GLN A 35 -8.37 -5.69 8.05
N ALA A 36 -9.53 -5.54 7.42
CA ALA A 36 -10.49 -4.50 7.77
C ALA A 36 -11.16 -4.77 9.13
N GLU A 37 -11.42 -6.04 9.47
CA GLU A 37 -12.00 -6.46 10.76
C GLU A 37 -10.94 -6.60 11.87
N GLU A 38 -9.75 -7.09 11.54
CA GLU A 38 -8.61 -7.29 12.43
C GLU A 38 -7.40 -6.46 11.95
N PRO A 39 -7.29 -5.17 12.31
CA PRO A 39 -6.28 -4.26 11.75
C PRO A 39 -4.82 -4.60 12.08
N ASP A 40 -4.59 -5.47 13.05
CA ASP A 40 -3.27 -5.97 13.44
C ASP A 40 -2.93 -7.33 12.78
N TYR A 41 -3.88 -7.94 12.06
CA TYR A 41 -3.62 -9.14 11.27
C TYR A 41 -2.60 -8.81 10.17
N LYS A 42 -1.61 -9.68 10.02
CA LYS A 42 -0.48 -9.47 9.10
C LYS A 42 -0.19 -10.72 8.28
N GLY A 43 0.34 -10.51 7.08
CA GLY A 43 0.62 -11.57 6.12
C GLY A 43 -0.58 -11.87 5.21
N GLY A 44 -0.40 -12.80 4.28
CA GLY A 44 -1.33 -12.99 3.16
C GLY A 44 -0.92 -12.14 1.96
N ALA A 45 -1.90 -11.57 1.24
CA ALA A 45 -1.65 -10.69 0.09
C ALA A 45 -1.04 -9.35 0.52
N ASN A 46 -1.52 -8.80 1.62
CA ASN A 46 -0.93 -7.64 2.29
C ASN A 46 0.13 -8.12 3.31
N VAL A 47 1.39 -7.78 3.06
CA VAL A 47 2.51 -8.22 3.91
C VAL A 47 2.45 -7.57 5.30
N LEU A 48 2.04 -6.30 5.37
CA LEU A 48 1.88 -5.54 6.60
C LEU A 48 0.46 -5.65 7.15
N SER A 49 0.30 -5.37 8.44
CA SER A 49 -1.01 -5.10 9.01
C SER A 49 -1.58 -3.77 8.51
N LEU A 50 -2.90 -3.59 8.67
CA LEU A 50 -3.55 -2.33 8.30
C LEU A 50 -3.05 -1.15 9.16
N ASN A 51 -2.75 -1.39 10.44
CA ASN A 51 -2.18 -0.36 11.31
C ASN A 51 -0.75 0.02 10.90
N GLU A 52 0.09 -0.97 10.59
CA GLU A 52 1.44 -0.72 10.04
C GLU A 52 1.32 0.05 8.71
N ALA A 53 0.43 -0.37 7.81
CA ALA A 53 0.24 0.32 6.54
C ALA A 53 -0.21 1.79 6.70
N ARG A 54 -1.04 2.11 7.70
CA ARG A 54 -1.48 3.48 8.01
C ARG A 54 -0.30 4.37 8.42
N GLU A 55 0.64 3.87 9.21
CA GLU A 55 1.84 4.62 9.61
C GLU A 55 2.75 4.95 8.42
N HIS A 56 2.70 4.13 7.38
CA HIS A 56 3.46 4.28 6.15
C HIS A 56 2.68 4.98 5.02
N SER A 57 1.39 5.23 5.22
CA SER A 57 0.50 5.81 4.22
C SER A 57 0.99 7.19 3.76
N GLY A 58 1.22 7.34 2.45
CA GLY A 58 1.75 8.57 1.84
C GLY A 58 3.25 8.56 1.51
N LYS A 59 4.02 7.54 1.91
CA LYS A 59 5.40 7.36 1.44
C LYS A 59 5.39 6.42 0.24
N ALA A 60 5.58 6.98 -0.96
CA ALA A 60 5.44 6.33 -2.26
C ALA A 60 6.48 5.21 -2.56
N GLU A 61 6.99 4.49 -1.56
CA GLU A 61 8.01 3.48 -1.80
C GLU A 61 7.78 2.22 -0.96
N ARG A 62 7.60 1.10 -1.70
CA ARG A 62 7.59 -0.32 -1.31
C ARG A 62 6.25 -0.85 -0.84
N TYR A 63 5.62 -1.76 -1.61
CA TYR A 63 5.01 -3.02 -1.13
C TYR A 63 4.72 -3.98 -2.29
N VAL A 64 5.76 -4.27 -3.10
CA VAL A 64 5.79 -5.44 -3.98
C VAL A 64 6.98 -6.30 -3.56
N SER A 65 6.90 -7.61 -3.79
CA SER A 65 7.90 -8.63 -3.43
C SER A 65 9.34 -8.10 -3.33
N SER A 66 10.04 -8.47 -2.25
CA SER A 66 11.38 -7.97 -1.89
C SER A 66 12.35 -7.98 -3.07
N ALA A 67 12.29 -8.99 -3.94
CA ALA A 67 13.15 -9.13 -5.11
C ALA A 67 12.97 -7.99 -6.15
N LEU A 68 11.75 -7.47 -6.32
CA LEU A 68 11.48 -6.37 -7.26
C LEU A 68 11.93 -5.02 -6.68
N MET A 69 11.75 -4.82 -5.38
CA MET A 69 12.19 -3.59 -4.73
C MET A 69 13.71 -3.49 -4.62
N ASP A 70 14.41 -4.63 -4.51
CA ASP A 70 15.88 -4.65 -4.55
C ASP A 70 16.39 -4.26 -5.94
N LEU A 71 15.79 -4.77 -7.02
CA LEU A 71 16.11 -4.39 -8.40
C LEU A 71 15.82 -2.91 -8.69
N ILE A 72 14.71 -2.37 -8.19
CA ILE A 72 14.35 -0.96 -8.35
C ILE A 72 15.30 -0.06 -7.54
N ARG A 73 15.69 -0.45 -6.32
CA ARG A 73 16.63 0.29 -5.48
C ARG A 73 18.02 0.37 -6.12
N GLU A 74 18.52 -0.74 -6.66
CA GLU A 74 19.80 -0.78 -7.39
C GLU A 74 19.80 0.14 -8.62
N ARG A 75 18.65 0.30 -9.27
CA ARG A 75 18.49 1.16 -10.46
C ARG A 75 18.28 2.65 -10.13
N MET A 76 17.64 2.95 -9.00
CA MET A 76 17.37 4.32 -8.53
C MET A 76 18.54 4.95 -7.77
N ALA A 77 19.42 4.14 -7.16
CA ALA A 77 20.62 4.61 -6.46
C ALA A 77 21.60 5.38 -7.38
N GLY A 78 21.46 5.27 -8.71
CA GLY A 78 22.23 6.04 -9.69
C GLY A 78 21.70 7.44 -10.00
N LEU A 79 20.54 7.86 -9.47
CA LEU A 79 19.84 9.09 -9.92
C LEU A 79 19.68 10.19 -8.85
N ASN A 80 19.98 9.94 -7.57
CA ASN A 80 19.73 10.91 -6.49
C ASN A 80 20.91 11.87 -6.20
N SER A 81 21.40 12.57 -7.23
CA SER A 81 22.29 13.74 -7.02
C SER A 81 21.57 15.09 -7.11
N ALA A 82 20.24 15.14 -7.22
CA ALA A 82 19.49 16.38 -7.07
C ALA A 82 18.02 16.06 -6.90
N LEU A 83 17.44 16.40 -5.75
CA LEU A 83 16.21 17.19 -5.64
C LEU A 83 15.98 17.47 -4.15
N PRO A 84 15.81 18.73 -3.73
CA PRO A 84 15.58 19.08 -2.34
C PRO A 84 14.13 18.79 -2.00
N PHE A 85 13.87 17.75 -1.19
CA PHE A 85 12.59 17.63 -0.52
C PHE A 85 12.58 18.57 0.68
N ALA A 86 12.15 19.81 0.43
CA ALA A 86 11.66 20.69 1.48
C ALA A 86 10.31 20.13 2.00
N CYS A 87 10.23 20.01 3.33
CA CYS A 87 9.01 20.31 4.06
C CYS A 87 8.97 21.82 4.30
#